data_AF-A0A8X6IIE0-F1
#
_entry.id   AF-A0A8X6IIE0-F1
#
_cell.length_a   1.000
_cell.length_b   1.000
_cell.length_c   1.000
_cell.angle_alpha   90.00
_cell.angle_beta   90.00
_cell.angle_gamma   90.00
#
_symmetry.space_group_name_H-M   'P 1'
#
loop_
_entity.id
_entity.type
_entity.pdbx_description
1 polymer ?
#
loop_
_entity_poly.entity_id
_entity_poly.type
_entity_poly.pdbx_seq_one_letter_code
_entity_poly.pdbx_strand_id
1 'polypeptide(L)'
;MKIEFVGIYACGTVQHNRKCLPSLAVDKALKRADFDCRITDQGISYFKWKDNRCVFFLSNYHGTEICKIQRKQKDGLIMDIPPPTIVRDCKSYGRRG
;
A
#
# COMPACT_ATOMS: atom_id res chain seq x y z
N MET A 1 13.02 13.69 2.49
CA MET A 1 11.71 14.21 2.92
C MET A 1 11.57 13.85 4.38
N LYS A 2 11.86 14.79 5.29
CA LYS A 2 11.78 14.59 6.75
C LYS A 2 10.43 15.16 7.17
N ILE A 3 9.51 14.30 7.58
CA ILE A 3 8.18 14.71 8.07
C ILE A 3 8.30 14.59 9.59
N GLU A 4 8.84 15.61 10.26
CA GLU A 4 8.86 15.65 11.72
C GLU A 4 7.55 16.25 12.23
N PHE A 5 6.83 15.46 13.02
CA PHE A 5 5.84 15.80 14.06
C PHE A 5 5.01 17.10 13.95
N VAL A 6 4.63 17.52 12.76
CA VAL A 6 3.37 18.26 12.58
C VAL A 6 2.31 17.18 12.51
N GLY A 7 1.17 17.34 13.20
CA GLY A 7 0.03 16.39 13.22
C GLY A 7 -0.67 16.18 11.87
N ILE A 8 0.11 16.11 10.80
CA ILE A 8 -0.25 15.91 9.41
C ILE A 8 -0.04 14.43 9.13
N TYR A 9 -1.16 13.73 8.97
CA TYR A 9 -1.18 12.38 8.46
C TYR A 9 -1.13 12.42 6.93
N ALA A 10 -0.14 11.73 6.36
CA ALA A 10 0.06 11.66 4.92
C ALA A 10 0.13 10.20 4.46
N CYS A 11 -0.58 9.91 3.37
CA CYS A 11 -0.41 8.68 2.61
C CYS A 11 -0.57 8.97 1.11
N GLY A 12 0.03 8.13 0.27
CA GLY A 12 -0.12 8.27 -1.17
C GLY A 12 0.61 7.21 -1.97
N THR A 13 0.34 7.20 -3.27
CA THR A 13 1.06 6.35 -4.21
C THR A 13 2.41 6.98 -4.58
N VAL A 14 3.40 6.13 -4.84
CA VAL A 14 4.75 6.55 -5.21
C VAL A 14 5.21 5.76 -6.43
N GLN A 15 5.96 6.42 -7.32
CA GLN A 15 6.56 5.75 -8.48
C GLN A 15 7.71 4.85 -8.05
N HIS A 16 7.79 3.66 -8.63
CA HIS A 16 8.83 2.66 -8.36
C HIS A 16 10.26 3.14 -8.64
N ASN A 17 10.43 4.09 -9.57
CA ASN A 17 11.76 4.63 -9.96
C ASN A 17 12.28 5.74 -9.04
N ARG A 18 11.64 5.99 -7.90
CA ARG A 18 12.13 6.97 -6.93
C ARG A 18 13.38 6.43 -6.23
N LYS A 19 14.43 7.24 -6.22
CA LYS A 19 15.70 6.93 -5.55
C LYS A 19 15.53 6.93 -4.02
N CYS A 20 16.44 6.24 -3.33
CA CYS A 20 16.53 6.19 -1.87
C CYS A 20 15.34 5.53 -1.16
N LEU A 21 14.61 4.63 -1.85
CA LEU A 21 13.59 3.80 -1.23
C LEU A 21 14.17 2.41 -0.88
N PRO A 22 13.73 1.80 0.24
CA PRO A 22 14.14 0.44 0.58
C PRO A 22 13.74 -0.55 -0.53
N SER A 23 14.58 -1.56 -0.78
CA SER A 23 14.17 -2.67 -1.64
C SER A 23 13.12 -3.52 -0.92
N LEU A 24 12.07 -3.86 -1.66
CA LEU A 24 11.03 -4.81 -1.28
C LEU A 24 11.10 -6.05 -2.17
N ALA A 25 10.28 -7.06 -1.89
CA ALA A 25 10.19 -8.31 -2.64
C ALA A 25 10.08 -8.06 -4.15
N VAL A 26 10.78 -8.87 -4.94
CA VAL A 26 10.70 -8.81 -6.41
C VAL A 26 9.31 -9.15 -6.90
N ASP A 27 8.89 -8.58 -8.04
CA ASP A 27 7.51 -8.70 -8.57
C ASP A 27 7.01 -10.14 -8.77
N LYS A 28 7.94 -11.08 -9.02
CA LYS A 28 7.66 -12.50 -9.23
C LYS A 28 7.43 -13.27 -7.93
N ALA A 29 7.90 -12.74 -6.79
CA ALA A 29 7.73 -13.36 -5.49
C ALA A 29 6.35 -13.07 -4.86
N LEU A 30 5.67 -12.01 -5.33
CA LEU A 30 4.34 -11.63 -4.84
C LEU A 30 3.25 -12.20 -5.74
N LYS A 31 2.30 -12.93 -5.15
CA LYS A 31 1.07 -13.31 -5.84
C LYS A 31 0.10 -12.14 -5.82
N ARG A 32 -0.92 -12.20 -6.68
CA ARG A 32 -2.00 -11.22 -6.66
C ARG A 32 -2.63 -11.19 -5.27
N ALA A 33 -2.89 -9.99 -4.78
CA ALA A 33 -3.32 -9.63 -3.44
C ALA A 33 -2.26 -9.66 -2.33
N ASP A 34 -1.07 -10.21 -2.57
CA ASP A 34 0.02 -10.14 -1.60
C ASP A 34 0.58 -8.72 -1.50
N PHE A 35 1.23 -8.45 -0.37
CA PHE A 35 2.02 -7.25 -0.19
C PHE A 35 3.32 -7.53 0.56
N ASP A 36 4.28 -6.64 0.37
CA ASP A 36 5.49 -6.54 1.18
C ASP A 36 5.60 -5.10 1.69
N CYS A 37 6.23 -4.92 2.85
CA CYS A 37 6.40 -3.60 3.44
C CYS A 37 7.68 -3.48 4.26
N ARG A 38 8.16 -2.24 4.38
CA ARG A 38 9.19 -1.87 5.35
C ARG A 38 8.75 -0.62 6.09
N ILE A 39 8.94 -0.64 7.40
CA ILE A 39 8.69 0.48 8.28
C ILE A 39 10.03 0.94 8.81
N THR A 40 10.33 2.23 8.67
CA THR A 40 11.55 2.84 9.21
C THR A 40 11.37 3.14 10.71
N ASP A 41 12.47 3.30 11.43
CA ASP A 41 12.45 3.70 12.85
C ASP A 41 11.76 5.06 13.08
N GLN A 42 11.59 5.86 12.02
CA GLN A 42 10.87 7.13 12.03
C GLN A 42 9.36 6.97 11.81
N GLY A 43 8.83 5.74 11.74
CA GLY A 43 7.41 5.48 11.52
C GLY A 43 6.95 5.68 10.07
N ILE A 44 7.87 5.88 9.12
CA ILE A 44 7.52 5.93 7.69
C ILE A 44 7.42 4.51 7.16
N SER A 45 6.24 4.15 6.65
CA SER A 45 5.94 2.87 6.05
C SER A 45 5.93 2.94 4.52
N TYR A 46 6.66 2.02 3.91
CA TYR A 46 6.75 1.84 2.46
C TYR A 46 6.15 0.49 2.08
N PHE A 47 5.09 0.50 1.29
CA PHE A 47 4.36 -0.70 0.87
C PHE A 47 4.54 -0.97 -0.61
N LYS A 48 4.53 -2.26 -0.95
CA LYS A 48 4.34 -2.78 -2.29
C LYS A 48 3.18 -3.76 -2.27
N TRP A 49 2.10 -3.43 -2.96
CA TRP A 49 0.93 -4.29 -3.09
C TRP A 49 0.79 -4.80 -4.52
N LYS A 50 0.51 -6.09 -4.70
CA LYS A 50 0.32 -6.70 -6.01
C LYS A 50 -1.17 -6.80 -6.32
N ASP A 51 -1.67 -5.98 -7.25
CA ASP A 51 -2.93 -6.28 -7.95
C ASP A 51 -2.60 -6.95 -9.30
N ASN A 52 -3.09 -6.41 -10.42
CA ASN A 52 -2.62 -6.81 -11.74
C ASN A 52 -1.15 -6.39 -11.97
N ARG A 53 -0.75 -5.28 -11.36
CA ARG A 53 0.62 -4.73 -11.34
C ARG A 53 0.98 -4.38 -9.90
N CYS A 54 2.27 -4.24 -9.63
CA CYS A 54 2.73 -3.73 -8.33
C CYS A 54 2.44 -2.23 -8.22
N VAL A 55 1.82 -1.84 -7.10
CA VAL A 55 1.58 -0.45 -6.72
C VAL A 55 2.34 -0.20 -5.42
N PHE A 56 2.98 0.96 -5.34
CA PHE A 56 3.80 1.34 -4.19
C PHE A 56 3.15 2.50 -3.44
N PHE A 57 3.24 2.46 -2.11
CA PHE A 57 2.67 3.47 -1.24
C PHE A 57 3.67 3.92 -0.18
N LEU A 58 3.54 5.17 0.24
CA LEU A 58 4.23 5.73 1.41
C LEU A 58 3.19 6.25 2.39
N SER A 59 3.43 6.06 3.68
CA SER A 59 2.64 6.68 4.75
C SER A 59 3.49 6.94 5.99
N ASN A 60 3.06 7.88 6.82
CA ASN A 60 3.62 8.14 8.16
C ASN A 60 2.71 7.68 9.31
N TYR A 61 1.62 6.96 9.02
CA TYR A 61 0.66 6.54 10.05
C TYR A 61 0.07 5.14 9.88
N HIS A 62 0.25 4.50 8.72
CA HIS A 62 -0.16 3.10 8.53
C HIS A 62 0.94 2.15 8.98
N GLY A 63 0.55 1.12 9.73
CA GLY A 63 1.35 -0.06 10.03
C GLY A 63 0.99 -1.23 9.12
N THR A 64 1.22 -2.46 9.59
CA THR A 64 0.95 -3.68 8.81
C THR A 64 -0.50 -4.17 8.91
N GLU A 65 -1.41 -3.34 9.40
CA GLU A 65 -2.82 -3.70 9.55
C GLU A 65 -3.48 -4.05 8.20
N ILE A 66 -4.27 -5.12 8.20
CA ILE A 66 -5.05 -5.59 7.06
C ILE A 66 -6.52 -5.25 7.25
N CYS A 67 -7.20 -4.89 6.16
CA CYS A 67 -8.65 -4.70 6.13
C CYS A 67 -9.32 -5.85 5.40
N LYS A 68 -10.59 -6.14 5.71
CA LYS A 68 -11.40 -7.07 4.91
C LYS A 68 -12.06 -6.31 3.77
N ILE A 69 -11.80 -6.71 2.53
CA ILE A 69 -12.58 -6.25 1.38
C ILE A 69 -13.09 -7.45 0.59
N GLN A 70 -14.32 -7.32 0.08
CA GLN A 70 -14.87 -8.26 -0.89
C GLN A 70 -14.61 -7.75 -2.30
N ARG A 71 -14.14 -8.63 -3.18
CA ARG A 71 -13.94 -8.32 -4.59
C ARG A 71 -14.69 -9.32 -5.46
N LYS A 72 -15.50 -8.79 -6.37
CA LYS A 72 -16.10 -9.59 -7.44
C LYS A 72 -15.07 -9.87 -8.54
N GLN A 73 -14.86 -11.14 -8.83
CA GLN A 73 -14.02 -11.62 -9.92
C GLN A 73 -14.79 -11.59 -11.26
N LYS A 74 -14.07 -11.80 -12.36
CA LYS A 74 -14.65 -11.80 -13.72
C LYS A 74 -15.65 -12.94 -13.94
N ASP A 75 -15.45 -14.07 -13.27
CA ASP A 75 -16.35 -15.23 -13.25
C ASP A 75 -17.61 -15.00 -12.39
N GLY A 76 -17.73 -13.84 -11.75
CA GLY A 76 -18.86 -13.47 -10.90
C GLY A 76 -18.71 -13.88 -9.44
N LEU A 77 -17.68 -14.66 -9.08
CA LEU A 77 -17.44 -15.10 -7.71
C LEU A 77 -16.94 -13.93 -6.86
N ILE A 78 -17.34 -13.91 -5.58
CA ILE A 78 -16.86 -12.94 -4.61
C ILE A 78 -15.73 -13.59 -3.82
N MET A 79 -14.57 -12.94 -3.81
CA MET A 79 -13.44 -13.35 -2.97
C MET A 79 -13.19 -12.32 -1.88
N ASP A 80 -12.96 -12.82 -0.67
CA ASP A 80 -12.38 -12.03 0.40
C ASP A 80 -10.90 -11.86 0.15
N ILE A 81 -10.46 -10.60 0.11
CA ILE A 81 -9.06 -10.25 -0.01
C ILE A 81 -8.70 -9.43 1.23
N PRO A 82 -7.62 -9.76 1.94
CA PRO A 82 -7.13 -8.97 3.07
C PRO A 82 -5.99 -8.00 2.64
N PRO A 83 -6.25 -6.89 1.92
CA PRO A 83 -5.21 -5.95 1.59
C PRO A 83 -4.75 -5.17 2.83
N PRO A 84 -3.55 -4.58 2.78
CA PRO A 84 -3.13 -3.63 3.79
C PRO A 84 -4.04 -2.39 3.77
N THR A 85 -4.34 -1.84 4.94
CA THR A 85 -5.32 -0.75 5.11
C THR A 85 -5.04 0.48 4.26
N ILE A 86 -3.75 0.78 4.01
CA ILE A 86 -3.32 1.86 3.12
C ILE A 86 -3.90 1.77 1.70
N VAL A 87 -4.15 0.55 1.19
CA VAL A 87 -4.74 0.34 -0.14
C VAL A 87 -6.20 0.78 -0.16
N ARG A 88 -6.93 0.58 0.93
CA ARG A 88 -8.32 1.04 1.07
C ARG A 88 -8.36 2.56 1.19
N ASP A 89 -7.54 3.09 2.09
CA ASP A 89 -7.57 4.51 2.45
C ASP A 89 -7.08 5.37 1.27
N CYS A 90 -5.98 5.00 0.61
CA CYS A 90 -5.51 5.72 -0.57
C CYS A 90 -6.55 5.75 -1.72
N LYS A 91 -7.39 4.71 -1.85
CA LYS A 91 -8.45 4.65 -2.87
C LYS A 91 -9.69 5.47 -2.50
N SER A 92 -10.00 5.61 -1.21
CA SER A 92 -11.15 6.39 -0.75
C SER A 92 -10.91 7.90 -0.95
N TYR A 93 -9.68 8.37 -0.76
CA TYR A 93 -9.33 9.79 -0.97
C TYR A 93 -9.27 10.19 -2.45
N GLY A 94 -8.89 9.28 -3.36
CA GLY A 94 -8.78 9.56 -4.80
C GLY A 94 -10.10 9.58 -5.59
N ARG A 95 -11.27 9.40 -4.95
CA ARG A 95 -12.60 9.44 -5.59
C ARG A 95 -13.42 10.69 -5.25
N ARG A 96 -12.83 11.68 -4.58
CA ARG A 96 -13.41 13.02 -4.43
C ARG A 96 -12.76 13.95 -5.47
N GLY A 97 -13.31 13.92 -6.68
CA GLY A 97 -12.94 14.76 -7.81
C GLY A 97 -14.02 14.67 -8.88
#